data_AF-A0A0K6FYR6-F1
#
_entry.id   AF-A0A0K6FYR6-F1
#
_cell.length_a   1.000
_cell.length_b   1.000
_cell.length_c   1.000
_cell.angle_alpha   90.00
_cell.angle_beta   90.00
_cell.angle_gamma   90.00
#
_symmetry.space_group_name_H-M   'P 1'
#
loop_
_entity.id
_entity.type
_entity.pdbx_description
1 polymer ?
#
loop_
_entity_poly.entity_id
_entity_poly.type
_entity_poly.pdbx_seq_one_letter_code
_entity_poly.pdbx_strand_id
1 'polypeptide(L)'
;MTHKSDGGGITGLSSLLILKEIMNKVREKDEREVVPKPCELFDMIAGTSTGAISAVMLGRLRMDIDEAIRAYTRLMSTVFSERKYTLKGDTGAFKTSVLQRELRKIIGSAVGDEDEKMVGDEQVDENMRCKV
;
A
#
# COMPACT_ATOMS: atom_id res chain seq x y z
N MET A 1 6.11 1.46 -34.46
CA MET A 1 5.48 0.73 -33.34
C MET A 1 5.88 1.40 -32.02
N THR A 2 4.95 2.04 -31.32
CA THR A 2 5.20 2.71 -30.04
C THR A 2 5.07 1.71 -28.89
N HIS A 3 6.21 1.31 -28.33
CA HIS A 3 6.29 0.48 -27.13
C HIS A 3 5.91 1.34 -25.91
N LYS A 4 4.61 1.38 -25.56
CA LYS A 4 4.14 2.06 -24.35
C LYS A 4 4.25 1.09 -23.18
N SER A 5 5.36 1.20 -22.44
CA SER A 5 5.50 0.55 -21.13
C SER A 5 4.65 1.30 -20.12
N ASP A 6 3.37 0.92 -19.99
CA ASP A 6 2.46 1.48 -18.99
C ASP A 6 2.86 1.01 -17.57
N GLY A 7 3.79 1.74 -16.97
CA GLY A 7 3.61 2.56 -15.76
C GLY A 7 3.02 1.97 -14.47
N GLY A 8 2.51 0.74 -14.40
CA GLY A 8 1.64 0.29 -13.30
C GLY A 8 2.26 0.31 -11.89
N GLY A 9 3.59 0.18 -11.77
CA GLY A 9 4.28 0.24 -10.47
C GLY A 9 4.72 1.64 -10.03
N ILE A 10 4.94 2.54 -10.99
CA ILE A 10 5.54 3.88 -10.78
C ILE A 10 4.48 4.84 -10.21
N THR A 11 3.22 4.68 -10.60
CA THR A 11 2.12 5.53 -10.17
C THR A 11 1.91 5.47 -8.65
N GLY A 12 1.93 4.28 -8.03
CA GLY A 12 1.72 4.17 -6.58
C GLY A 12 2.86 4.76 -5.74
N LEU A 13 4.12 4.70 -6.22
CA LEU A 13 5.24 5.36 -5.55
C LEU A 13 5.13 6.88 -5.66
N SER A 14 4.69 7.39 -6.82
CA SER A 14 4.49 8.83 -7.00
C SER A 14 3.46 9.39 -6.03
N SER A 15 2.35 8.67 -5.77
CA SER A 15 1.36 9.06 -4.77
C SER A 15 1.93 9.12 -3.37
N LEU A 16 2.78 8.16 -2.97
CA LEU A 16 3.46 8.18 -1.68
C LEU A 16 4.46 9.33 -1.54
N LEU A 17 5.19 9.67 -2.61
CA LEU A 17 6.11 10.81 -2.61
C LEU A 17 5.35 12.14 -2.50
N ILE A 18 4.25 12.30 -3.24
CA ILE A 18 3.38 13.48 -3.13
C ILE A 18 2.83 13.58 -1.71
N LEU A 19 2.37 12.47 -1.13
CA LEU A 19 1.86 12.42 0.23
C LEU A 19 2.96 12.81 1.25
N LYS A 20 4.19 12.36 1.06
CA LYS A 20 5.34 12.78 1.89
C LYS A 20 5.53 14.29 1.88
N GLU A 21 5.50 14.92 0.71
CA GLU A 21 5.62 16.37 0.60
C GLU A 21 4.44 17.10 1.28
N ILE A 22 3.22 16.58 1.15
CA ILE A 22 2.05 17.12 1.85
C ILE A 22 2.24 17.04 3.38
N MET A 23 2.68 15.90 3.88
CA MET A 23 2.88 15.67 5.32
C MET A 23 4.01 16.53 5.89
N ASN A 24 5.09 16.74 5.15
CA ASN A 24 6.16 17.68 5.53
C ASN A 24 5.64 19.12 5.65
N LYS A 25 4.80 19.54 4.69
CA LYS A 25 4.16 20.87 4.75
C LYS A 25 3.20 20.99 5.93
N VAL A 26 2.47 19.94 6.28
CA VAL A 26 1.60 19.93 7.47
C VAL A 26 2.45 20.05 8.74
N ARG A 27 3.56 19.32 8.85
CA ARG A 27 4.50 19.46 9.97
C ARG A 27 4.95 20.92 10.12
N GLU A 28 5.40 21.53 9.03
CA GLU A 28 5.89 22.92 9.04
C GLU A 28 4.79 23.92 9.40
N LYS A 29 3.60 23.77 8.82
CA LYS A 29 2.46 24.66 9.06
C LYS A 29 1.93 24.57 10.50
N ASP A 30 1.92 23.38 11.07
CA ASP A 30 1.45 23.13 12.43
C ASP A 30 2.58 23.28 13.48
N GLU A 31 3.78 23.71 13.07
CA GLU A 31 4.96 23.87 13.93
C GLU A 31 5.31 22.61 14.74
N ARG A 32 5.11 21.42 14.14
CA ARG A 32 5.40 20.14 14.78
C ARG A 32 6.88 19.80 14.68
N GLU A 33 7.41 19.20 15.73
CA GLU A 33 8.80 18.70 15.75
C GLU A 33 9.00 17.52 14.79
N VAL A 34 8.00 16.65 14.69
CA VAL A 34 8.03 15.43 13.87
C VAL A 34 6.91 15.42 12.83
N VAL A 35 7.17 14.75 11.70
CA VAL A 35 6.12 14.52 10.69
C VAL A 35 5.05 13.62 11.30
N PRO A 36 3.78 14.04 11.37
CA PRO A 36 2.72 13.20 11.92
C PRO A 36 2.52 11.97 11.03
N LYS A 37 2.00 10.87 11.58
CA LYS A 37 1.66 9.71 10.78
C LYS A 37 0.42 10.00 9.92
N PRO A 38 0.28 9.35 8.74
CA PRO A 38 -0.89 9.58 7.89
C PRO A 38 -2.21 9.25 8.63
N CYS A 39 -2.23 8.18 9.44
CA CYS A 39 -3.39 7.79 10.24
C CYS A 39 -3.76 8.76 11.37
N GLU A 40 -2.90 9.73 11.71
CA GLU A 40 -3.19 10.79 12.68
C GLU A 40 -3.81 12.03 12.02
N LEU A 41 -3.67 12.14 10.69
CA LEU A 41 -4.14 13.28 9.91
C LEU A 41 -5.42 12.97 9.12
N PHE A 42 -5.57 11.74 8.64
CA PHE A 42 -6.71 11.32 7.82
C PHE A 42 -7.61 10.36 8.60
N ASP A 43 -8.88 10.71 8.73
CA ASP A 43 -9.90 9.84 9.35
C ASP A 43 -10.13 8.55 8.55
N MET A 44 -9.87 8.58 7.24
CA MET A 44 -10.02 7.44 6.35
C MET A 44 -8.90 7.39 5.31
N ILE A 45 -8.32 6.21 5.15
CA ILE A 45 -7.34 5.91 4.10
C ILE A 45 -7.86 4.73 3.28
N ALA A 46 -8.12 4.98 2.00
CA ALA A 46 -8.65 3.99 1.08
C ALA A 46 -7.79 3.92 -0.19
N GLY A 47 -7.82 2.76 -0.86
CA GLY A 47 -7.13 2.57 -2.12
C GLY A 47 -7.54 1.27 -2.81
N THR A 48 -7.37 1.21 -4.12
CA THR A 48 -7.63 0.04 -4.95
C THR A 48 -6.36 -0.37 -5.71
N SER A 49 -6.27 -1.63 -6.13
CA SER A 49 -5.07 -2.16 -6.79
C SER A 49 -3.81 -1.94 -5.92
N THR A 50 -2.74 -1.35 -6.45
CA THR A 50 -1.53 -1.00 -5.69
C THR A 50 -1.78 0.06 -4.60
N GLY A 51 -2.82 0.90 -4.76
CA GLY A 51 -3.23 1.84 -3.73
C GLY A 51 -3.80 1.15 -2.49
N ALA A 52 -4.39 -0.04 -2.62
CA ALA A 52 -4.87 -0.81 -1.46
C ALA A 52 -3.71 -1.24 -0.56
N ILE A 53 -2.55 -1.55 -1.15
CA ILE A 53 -1.33 -1.90 -0.41
C ILE A 53 -0.84 -0.70 0.40
N SER A 54 -0.78 0.48 -0.24
CA SER A 54 -0.44 1.73 0.46
C SER A 54 -1.44 2.05 1.56
N ALA A 55 -2.74 1.84 1.32
CA ALA A 55 -3.78 2.05 2.33
C ALA A 55 -3.60 1.15 3.56
N VAL A 56 -3.26 -0.12 3.36
CA VAL A 56 -2.96 -1.05 4.47
C VAL A 56 -1.72 -0.59 5.25
N MET A 57 -0.64 -0.20 4.57
CA MET A 57 0.60 0.27 5.21
C MET A 57 0.37 1.51 6.07
N LEU A 58 -0.26 2.54 5.49
CA LEU A 58 -0.43 3.85 6.13
C LEU A 58 -1.57 3.83 7.17
N GLY A 59 -2.64 3.08 6.91
CA GLY A 59 -3.82 3.01 7.77
C GLY A 59 -3.72 1.91 8.81
N ARG A 60 -3.83 0.64 8.37
CA ARG A 60 -3.91 -0.50 9.29
C ARG A 60 -2.62 -0.75 10.05
N LEU A 61 -1.47 -0.72 9.36
CA LEU A 61 -0.16 -0.96 9.96
C LEU A 61 0.42 0.29 10.63
N ARG A 62 -0.23 1.45 10.46
CA ARG A 62 0.17 2.75 11.05
C ARG A 62 1.65 3.07 10.83
N MET A 63 2.18 2.70 9.65
CA MET A 63 3.53 3.07 9.24
C MET A 63 3.62 4.57 9.04
N ASP A 64 4.78 5.15 9.37
CA ASP A 64 5.06 6.49 8.89
C ASP A 64 5.26 6.50 7.35
N ILE A 65 5.26 7.69 6.76
CA ILE A 65 5.31 7.81 5.30
C ILE A 65 6.64 7.30 4.71
N ASP A 66 7.74 7.42 5.45
CA ASP A 66 9.05 6.97 4.99
C ASP A 66 9.19 5.45 5.07
N GLU A 67 8.67 4.84 6.13
CA GLU A 67 8.53 3.39 6.29
C GLU A 67 7.68 2.80 5.16
N ALA A 68 6.53 3.39 4.89
CA ALA A 68 5.64 2.95 3.82
C ALA A 68 6.30 3.04 2.44
N ILE A 69 7.03 4.13 2.14
CA ILE A 69 7.78 4.26 0.88
C ILE A 69 8.84 3.16 0.76
N ARG A 70 9.62 2.89 1.82
CA ARG A 70 10.65 1.83 1.80
C ARG A 70 10.01 0.45 1.59
N ALA A 71 8.96 0.13 2.33
CA ALA A 71 8.26 -1.14 2.24
C ALA A 71 7.61 -1.35 0.86
N TYR A 72 6.92 -0.33 0.35
CA TYR A 72 6.30 -0.35 -0.98
C TYR A 72 7.34 -0.52 -2.09
N THR A 73 8.45 0.24 -2.04
CA THR A 73 9.52 0.14 -3.04
C THR A 73 10.13 -1.25 -3.07
N ARG A 74 10.41 -1.84 -1.89
CA ARG A 74 10.91 -3.21 -1.78
C ARG A 74 9.92 -4.22 -2.36
N LEU A 75 8.65 -4.13 -1.95
CA LEU A 75 7.58 -5.00 -2.43
C LEU A 75 7.48 -4.96 -3.95
N MET A 76 7.40 -3.76 -4.53
CA MET A 76 7.25 -3.59 -5.97
C MET A 76 8.50 -4.04 -6.72
N SER A 77 9.71 -3.78 -6.21
CA SER A 77 10.92 -4.32 -6.82
C SER A 77 10.86 -5.84 -6.91
N THR A 78 10.48 -6.55 -5.85
CA THR A 78 10.39 -8.02 -5.87
C THR A 78 9.28 -8.53 -6.77
N VAL A 79 8.09 -7.93 -6.70
CA VAL A 79 6.91 -8.39 -7.47
C VAL A 79 7.07 -8.13 -8.97
N PHE A 80 7.63 -6.97 -9.36
CA PHE A 80 7.80 -6.61 -10.77
C PHE A 80 9.08 -7.16 -11.42
N SER A 81 10.06 -7.63 -10.63
CA SER A 81 11.29 -8.25 -11.17
C SER A 81 11.05 -9.65 -11.74
N GLU A 82 10.00 -10.35 -11.29
CA GLU A 82 9.63 -11.68 -11.81
C GLU A 82 8.66 -11.62 -13.01
N ARG A 83 8.74 -10.56 -13.83
CA ARG A 83 7.88 -10.43 -15.02
C ARG A 83 8.18 -11.57 -16.00
N LYS A 84 7.27 -12.54 -16.12
CA LYS A 84 7.34 -13.57 -17.17
C LYS A 84 7.15 -12.88 -18.52
N TYR A 85 8.13 -12.99 -19.41
CA TYR A 85 7.94 -12.81 -20.84
C TYR A 85 7.11 -13.99 -21.39
N THR A 86 5.84 -14.10 -21.01
CA THR A 86 4.95 -15.12 -21.59
C THR A 86 4.20 -14.55 -22.77
N LEU A 87 4.62 -14.96 -23.97
CA LEU A 87 4.02 -14.69 -25.29
C LEU A 87 2.58 -15.25 -25.48
N LYS A 88 1.85 -15.55 -24.40
CA LYS A 88 0.47 -16.05 -24.45
C LYS A 88 -0.33 -15.37 -23.35
N GLY A 89 -1.18 -14.43 -23.76
CA GLY A 89 -1.90 -13.52 -22.87
C GLY A 89 -3.06 -14.17 -22.12
N ASP A 90 -2.80 -14.92 -21.06
CA ASP A 90 -3.91 -15.36 -20.19
C ASP A 90 -3.58 -15.66 -18.71
N THR A 91 -2.45 -15.19 -18.17
CA THR A 91 -2.22 -15.27 -16.71
C THR A 91 -1.61 -13.98 -16.22
N GLY A 92 -2.25 -13.35 -15.22
CA GLY A 92 -1.90 -12.04 -14.69
C GLY A 92 -0.38 -11.85 -14.50
N ALA A 93 0.09 -10.64 -14.80
CA ALA A 93 1.51 -10.30 -14.94
C ALA A 93 2.39 -10.52 -13.69
N PHE A 94 1.84 -11.00 -12.57
CA PHE A 94 2.50 -11.19 -11.28
C PHE A 94 2.17 -12.55 -10.66
N LYS A 95 3.16 -13.19 -10.01
CA LYS A 95 2.91 -14.39 -9.21
C LYS A 95 2.23 -14.00 -7.90
N THR A 96 0.97 -14.41 -7.71
CA THR A 96 0.19 -14.17 -6.49
C THR A 96 0.92 -14.65 -5.23
N SER A 97 1.62 -15.79 -5.30
CA SER A 97 2.39 -16.34 -4.18
C SER A 97 3.55 -15.45 -3.73
N VAL A 98 4.19 -14.73 -4.67
CA VAL A 98 5.27 -13.79 -4.35
C VAL A 98 4.70 -12.56 -3.67
N LEU A 99 3.62 -11.99 -4.21
CA LEU A 99 2.92 -10.86 -3.59
C LEU A 99 2.46 -11.20 -2.17
N GLN A 100 1.80 -12.35 -1.99
CA GLN A 100 1.33 -12.79 -0.68
C GLN A 100 2.48 -12.94 0.31
N ARG A 101 3.58 -13.59 -0.07
CA ARG A 101 4.75 -13.78 0.79
C ARG A 101 5.36 -12.44 1.22
N GLU A 102 5.54 -11.51 0.29
CA GLU A 102 6.14 -10.22 0.61
C GLU A 102 5.21 -9.34 1.46
N LEU A 103 3.89 -9.41 1.23
CA LEU A 103 2.91 -8.76 2.10
C LEU A 103 2.95 -9.32 3.53
N ARG A 104 2.99 -10.66 3.69
CA ARG A 104 3.11 -11.31 5.00
C ARG A 104 4.33 -10.84 5.78
N LYS A 105 5.49 -10.73 5.12
CA LYS A 105 6.70 -10.18 5.74
C LYS A 105 6.51 -8.74 6.22
N ILE A 106 5.82 -7.90 5.44
CA ILE A 106 5.54 -6.51 5.82
C ILE A 106 4.64 -6.46 7.05
N ILE A 107 3.59 -7.29 7.09
CA ILE A 107 2.68 -7.39 8.24
C ILE A 107 3.43 -7.90 9.47
N GLY A 108 4.17 -9.00 9.37
CA GLY A 108 4.95 -9.56 10.48
C GLY A 108 6.02 -8.59 10.99
N SER A 109 6.65 -7.80 10.11
CA SER A 109 7.61 -6.77 10.55
C SER A 109 6.95 -5.61 11.31
N ALA A 110 5.68 -5.31 11.01
CA ALA A 110 4.96 -4.18 11.58
C ALA A 110 4.20 -4.54 12.86
N VAL A 111 3.63 -5.75 12.94
CA VAL A 111 2.71 -6.16 14.01
C VAL A 111 3.21 -7.38 14.80
N GLY A 112 4.25 -8.07 14.31
CA GLY A 112 4.80 -9.27 14.97
C GLY A 112 4.07 -10.58 14.64
N ASP A 113 2.95 -10.52 13.91
CA ASP A 113 2.19 -11.67 13.42
C ASP A 113 1.96 -11.54 11.90
N GLU A 114 2.38 -12.54 11.12
CA GLU A 114 2.22 -12.56 9.66
C GLU A 114 0.79 -12.89 9.21
N ASP A 115 -0.05 -13.41 10.10
CA ASP A 115 -1.44 -13.82 9.86
C ASP A 115 -2.46 -12.85 10.52
N GLU A 116 -2.01 -11.69 11.01
CA GLU A 116 -2.86 -10.66 11.60
C GLU A 116 -4.01 -10.27 10.64
N LYS A 117 -5.24 -10.32 11.15
CA LYS A 117 -6.45 -9.99 10.37
C LYS A 117 -6.69 -8.48 10.30
N MET A 118 -7.30 -8.04 9.20
CA MET A 118 -7.66 -6.62 8.99
C MET A 118 -8.71 -6.12 9.98
N VAL A 119 -9.64 -6.98 10.40
CA VAL A 119 -10.71 -6.71 11.38
C VAL A 119 -10.64 -7.80 12.45
N GLY A 120 -10.95 -7.46 13.71
CA GLY A 120 -11.25 -8.49 14.72
C GLY A 120 -12.50 -9.28 14.32
N ASP A 121 -12.86 -10.32 15.07
CA ASP A 121 -14.15 -11.00 14.90
C ASP A 121 -15.29 -10.07 15.38
N GLU A 122 -15.46 -8.92 14.74
CA GLU A 122 -16.60 -8.04 14.90
C GLU A 122 -17.69 -8.52 13.95
N GLN A 123 -18.86 -8.78 14.50
CA GLN A 123 -20.06 -9.19 13.77
C GLN A 123 -20.29 -8.17 12.66
N VAL A 124 -20.18 -8.61 11.41
CA VAL A 124 -20.61 -7.83 10.25
C VAL A 124 -22.09 -7.58 10.44
N ASP A 125 -22.46 -6.38 10.85
CA ASP A 125 -23.87 -5.99 10.89
C ASP A 125 -24.41 -6.10 9.46
N GLU A 126 -25.27 -7.09 9.22
CA GLU A 126 -25.88 -7.38 7.91
C GLU A 126 -26.66 -6.17 7.35
N ASN A 127 -26.88 -5.14 8.16
CA ASN A 127 -27.52 -3.90 7.76
C ASN A 127 -26.59 -2.89 7.06
N MET A 128 -25.27 -3.13 7.01
CA MET A 128 -24.32 -2.27 6.29
C MET A 128 -24.13 -2.69 4.82
N ARG A 129 -25.21 -3.08 4.15
CA ARG A 129 -25.22 -3.20 2.69
C ARG A 129 -25.40 -1.79 2.12
N CYS A 130 -24.46 -1.35 1.27
CA CYS A 130 -24.68 -0.19 0.41
C CYS A 130 -25.99 -0.41 -0.35
N LYS A 131 -27.01 0.41 -0.06
CA LYS A 131 -28.22 0.46 -0.87
C LYS A 131 -27.83 1.13 -2.18
N VAL A 132 -27.75 0.35 -3.25
CA VAL A 132 -27.68 0.83 -4.63
C VAL A 132 -29.06 1.33 -5.04
#